data_AF-V7HVL9-F1
#
_entry.id   AF-V7HVL9-F1
#
_cell.length_a   1.000
_cell.length_b   1.000
_cell.length_c   1.000
_cell.angle_alpha   90.00
_cell.angle_beta   90.00
_cell.angle_gamma   90.00
#
_symmetry.space_group_name_H-M   'P 1'
#
loop_
_entity.id
_entity.type
_entity.pdbx_description
1 polymer ?
#
loop_
_entity_poly.entity_id
_entity_poly.type
_entity_poly.pdbx_seq_one_letter_code
_entity_poly.pdbx_strand_id
1 'polypeptide(L)'
;MLRKIRLNYPSSRVVQVGDLVQKDGKNMVIINILRAFPLLVTTPENQRVIYECLAQVYGTPDYSQDYMETTTTLEYNLYDFGRNVLQVGDIVKDDSTGIWVQVNEISEIRRQENKYTVTYRFTPVTEWSQADMVACLAQSAGSYMQVYKKED
;
A
#
# COMPACT_ATOMS: atom_id res chain seq x y z
N MET A 1 -10.32 -5.07 -3.29
CA MET A 1 -9.63 -4.30 -4.35
C MET A 1 -8.72 -3.26 -3.74
N LEU A 2 -7.42 -3.52 -3.85
CA LEU A 2 -6.36 -2.63 -3.40
C LEU A 2 -5.95 -1.61 -4.47
N ARG A 3 -5.63 -0.39 -4.04
CA ARG A 3 -5.16 0.71 -4.89
C ARG A 3 -3.95 1.38 -4.27
N LYS A 4 -2.94 1.65 -5.10
CA LYS A 4 -1.89 2.60 -4.74
C LYS A 4 -2.47 4.01 -4.78
N ILE A 5 -2.38 4.73 -3.67
CA ILE A 5 -2.84 6.11 -3.55
C ILE A 5 -1.69 7.01 -3.09
N ARG A 6 -1.77 8.29 -3.46
CA ARG A 6 -0.87 9.33 -2.97
C ARG A 6 -1.66 10.31 -2.09
N LEU A 7 -1.16 10.54 -0.88
CA LEU A 7 -1.68 11.50 0.09
C LEU A 7 -0.66 12.61 0.28
N ASN A 8 -1.14 13.84 0.40
CA ASN A 8 -0.30 15.01 0.58
C ASN A 8 -0.80 15.77 1.81
N TYR A 9 -0.10 15.65 2.92
CA TYR A 9 -0.51 16.23 4.20
C TYR A 9 0.56 17.15 4.79
N PRO A 10 0.18 18.07 5.69
CA PRO A 10 1.14 18.79 6.53
C PRO A 10 2.02 17.79 7.31
N SER A 11 3.28 18.14 7.57
CA SER A 11 4.22 17.29 8.31
C SER A 11 3.77 16.95 9.74
N SER A 12 2.87 17.75 10.31
CA SER A 12 2.24 17.49 11.61
C SER A 12 1.21 16.35 11.59
N ARG A 13 0.72 15.95 10.41
CA ARG A 13 -0.24 14.85 10.26
C ARG A 13 0.48 13.58 9.85
N VAL A 14 0.52 12.63 10.77
CA VAL A 14 1.03 11.28 10.53
C VAL A 14 -0.06 10.42 9.90
N VAL A 15 0.31 9.68 8.86
CA VAL A 15 -0.55 8.65 8.24
C VAL A 15 -0.21 7.29 8.85
N GLN A 16 -1.23 6.49 9.16
CA GLN A 16 -1.10 5.18 9.78
C GLN A 16 -1.86 4.10 8.99
N VAL A 17 -1.45 2.84 9.18
CA VAL A 17 -2.25 1.69 8.76
C VAL A 17 -3.53 1.65 9.60
N GLY A 18 -4.67 1.46 8.95
CA GLY A 18 -5.99 1.60 9.55
C GLY A 18 -6.63 2.97 9.38
N ASP A 19 -5.90 3.98 8.88
CA ASP A 19 -6.49 5.29 8.60
C ASP A 19 -7.54 5.20 7.49
N LEU A 20 -8.68 5.85 7.72
CA LEU A 20 -9.73 6.00 6.72
C LEU A 20 -9.51 7.26 5.90
N VAL A 21 -9.56 7.09 4.59
CA VAL A 21 -9.38 8.17 3.61
C VAL A 21 -10.48 8.13 2.57
N GLN A 22 -10.93 9.31 2.16
CA GLN A 22 -11.82 9.47 1.02
C GLN A 22 -11.01 9.95 -0.18
N LYS A 23 -11.03 9.18 -1.27
CA LYS A 23 -10.33 9.52 -2.52
C LYS A 23 -11.15 9.06 -3.70
N ASP A 24 -11.29 9.93 -4.71
CA ASP A 24 -12.08 9.65 -5.93
C ASP A 24 -13.52 9.21 -5.62
N GLY A 25 -14.14 9.80 -4.58
CA GLY A 25 -15.50 9.46 -4.15
C GLY A 25 -15.65 8.11 -3.43
N LYS A 26 -14.55 7.42 -3.11
CA LYS A 26 -14.56 6.11 -2.43
C LYS A 26 -13.94 6.23 -1.05
N ASN A 27 -14.56 5.56 -0.08
CA ASN A 27 -13.96 5.34 1.24
C ASN A 27 -12.97 4.18 1.13
N MET A 28 -11.76 4.39 1.64
CA MET A 28 -10.69 3.41 1.63
C MET A 28 -10.02 3.37 3.01
N VAL A 29 -9.54 2.20 3.41
CA VAL A 29 -8.63 2.07 4.55
C VAL A 29 -7.21 1.94 4.04
N ILE A 30 -6.25 2.55 4.72
CA ILE A 30 -4.83 2.33 4.44
C ILE A 30 -4.43 0.99 5.04
N ILE A 31 -3.95 0.07 4.21
CA ILE A 31 -3.48 -1.25 4.67
C ILE A 31 -1.95 -1.33 4.72
N ASN A 32 -1.25 -0.46 3.99
CA ASN A 32 0.21 -0.37 4.02
C ASN A 32 0.70 1.04 3.61
N ILE A 33 1.85 1.45 4.13
CA ILE A 33 2.55 2.69 3.74
C ILE A 33 3.81 2.28 2.98
N LEU A 34 3.78 2.45 1.66
CA LEU A 34 4.85 2.03 0.76
C LEU A 34 6.07 2.96 0.87
N ARG A 35 5.81 4.26 1.01
CA ARG A 35 6.87 5.28 1.14
C ARG A 35 6.31 6.56 1.72
N ALA A 36 7.13 7.27 2.50
CA ALA A 36 6.90 8.66 2.88
C ALA A 36 8.12 9.51 2.54
N PHE A 37 7.92 10.71 2.03
CA PHE A 37 9.02 11.66 1.78
C PHE A 37 8.55 13.11 1.89
N PRO A 38 9.39 14.00 2.46
CA PRO A 38 9.05 15.41 2.57
C PRO A 38 9.09 16.09 1.20
N LEU A 39 8.19 17.04 0.98
CA LEU A 39 8.34 18.05 -0.05
C LEU A 39 9.30 19.12 0.47
N LEU A 40 10.38 19.35 -0.26
CA LEU A 40 11.30 20.44 0.03
C LEU A 40 10.57 21.76 -0.18
N VAL A 41 10.23 22.42 0.92
CA VAL A 41 9.67 23.77 0.96
C VAL A 41 10.60 24.68 1.73
N THR A 42 10.63 25.95 1.36
CA THR A 42 11.52 26.96 1.92
C THR A 42 11.15 27.43 3.32
N THR A 43 9.90 27.22 3.78
CA THR A 43 9.48 27.63 5.13
C THR A 43 8.96 26.46 5.98
N PRO A 44 9.29 26.40 7.29
CA PRO A 44 8.87 25.31 8.18
C PRO A 44 7.35 25.12 8.27
N GLU A 45 6.57 26.21 8.30
CA GLU A 45 5.11 26.13 8.42
C GLU A 45 4.40 25.51 7.19
N ASN A 46 5.08 25.43 6.05
CA ASN A 46 4.53 24.85 4.83
C ASN A 46 5.07 23.44 4.56
N GLN A 47 5.77 22.82 5.51
CA GLN A 47 6.32 21.48 5.29
C GLN A 47 5.21 20.46 5.08
N ARG A 48 5.29 19.78 3.94
CA ARG A 48 4.35 18.73 3.55
C ARG A 48 5.08 17.41 3.38
N VAL A 49 4.39 16.33 3.66
CA VAL A 49 4.87 14.98 3.43
C VAL A 49 3.94 14.32 2.42
N ILE A 50 4.56 13.71 1.41
CA ILE A 50 3.88 12.82 0.48
C ILE A 50 3.97 11.41 1.04
N TYR A 51 2.80 10.79 1.21
CA TYR A 51 2.68 9.37 1.52
C TYR A 51 2.18 8.63 0.28
N GLU A 52 2.91 7.60 -0.13
CA GLU A 52 2.43 6.59 -1.07
C GLU A 52 1.96 5.39 -0.26
N CYS A 53 0.68 5.07 -0.37
CA CYS A 53 0.03 4.05 0.43
C CYS A 53 -0.63 3.01 -0.47
N LEU A 54 -0.77 1.80 0.04
CA LEU A 54 -1.69 0.80 -0.48
C LEU A 54 -2.96 0.87 0.35
N ALA A 55 -4.09 1.11 -0.31
CA ALA A 55 -5.37 1.29 0.34
C ALA A 55 -6.42 0.33 -0.24
N GLN A 56 -7.27 -0.21 0.63
CA GLN A 56 -8.36 -1.10 0.25
C GLN A 56 -9.65 -0.31 0.15
N VAL A 57 -10.35 -0.46 -0.97
CA VAL A 57 -11.67 0.15 -1.16
C VAL A 57 -12.69 -0.57 -0.28
N TYR A 58 -13.49 0.19 0.46
CA TYR A 58 -14.57 -0.39 1.27
C TYR A 58 -15.59 -1.15 0.41
N GLY A 59 -16.10 -2.27 0.93
CA GLY A 59 -17.13 -3.07 0.27
C GLY A 59 -16.64 -3.90 -0.91
N THR A 60 -15.33 -4.01 -1.16
CA THR A 60 -14.80 -4.90 -2.19
C THR A 60 -14.40 -6.26 -1.63
N PRO A 61 -14.58 -7.37 -2.38
CA PRO A 61 -14.08 -8.68 -1.98
C PRO A 61 -12.58 -8.69 -1.73
N ASP A 62 -12.16 -9.61 -0.86
CA ASP A 62 -10.75 -9.96 -0.68
C ASP A 62 -10.33 -10.87 -1.83
N TYR A 63 -9.56 -10.33 -2.77
CA TYR A 63 -9.07 -11.10 -3.91
C TYR A 63 -7.81 -11.88 -3.57
N SER A 64 -7.14 -11.58 -2.45
CA SER A 64 -5.89 -12.23 -2.06
C SER A 64 -6.09 -13.65 -1.55
N GLN A 65 -7.27 -13.97 -1.00
CA GLN A 65 -7.61 -15.29 -0.45
C GLN A 65 -7.57 -16.43 -1.47
N ASP A 66 -7.74 -16.12 -2.76
CA ASP A 66 -7.72 -17.12 -3.83
C ASP A 66 -6.29 -17.48 -4.28
N TYR A 67 -5.27 -16.82 -3.74
CA TYR A 67 -3.88 -16.98 -4.15
C TYR A 67 -3.01 -17.45 -2.99
N MET A 68 -1.94 -18.16 -3.33
CA MET A 68 -0.95 -18.66 -2.39
C MET A 68 0.43 -18.09 -2.69
N GLU A 69 1.37 -18.34 -1.79
CA GLU A 69 2.78 -18.04 -2.03
C GLU A 69 3.26 -18.66 -3.35
N THR A 70 4.01 -17.90 -4.14
CA THR A 70 4.50 -18.33 -5.44
C THR A 70 5.97 -17.98 -5.64
N THR A 71 6.63 -18.73 -6.52
CA THR A 71 8.01 -18.48 -6.93
C THR A 71 8.02 -18.07 -8.40
N THR A 72 8.74 -17.00 -8.73
CA THR A 72 8.82 -16.51 -10.11
C THR A 72 10.20 -15.94 -10.40
N THR A 73 10.69 -16.19 -11.61
CA THR A 73 11.96 -15.63 -12.10
C THR A 73 11.67 -14.43 -13.00
N LEU A 74 12.22 -13.28 -12.65
CA LEU A 74 12.14 -12.05 -13.45
C LEU A 74 13.49 -11.78 -14.14
N GLU A 75 13.42 -11.28 -15.37
CA GLU A 75 14.60 -10.87 -16.13
C GLU A 75 14.82 -9.36 -16.03
N TYR A 76 16.08 -8.97 -15.86
CA TYR A 76 16.53 -7.59 -15.83
C TYR A 76 17.66 -7.37 -16.84
N ASN A 77 17.63 -6.24 -17.54
CA ASN A 77 18.78 -5.82 -18.33
C ASN A 77 19.93 -5.38 -17.43
N LEU A 78 21.18 -5.55 -17.88
CA LEU A 78 22.39 -5.10 -17.17
C LEU A 78 22.32 -3.66 -16.65
N TYR A 79 21.80 -2.75 -17.48
CA TYR A 79 21.72 -1.31 -17.15
C TYR A 79 20.65 -0.99 -16.10
N ASP A 80 19.60 -1.81 -16.03
CA ASP A 80 18.42 -1.57 -15.20
C ASP A 80 18.50 -2.29 -13.85
N PHE A 81 19.33 -3.34 -13.76
CA PHE A 81 19.43 -4.20 -12.58
C PHE A 81 19.64 -3.39 -11.28
N GLY A 82 20.61 -2.46 -11.27
CA GLY A 82 20.94 -1.69 -10.07
C GLY A 82 19.84 -0.71 -9.60
N ARG A 83 18.82 -0.44 -10.42
CA ARG A 83 17.74 0.53 -10.10
C ARG A 83 16.38 -0.12 -9.94
N ASN A 84 16.13 -1.20 -10.67
CA ASN A 84 14.81 -1.79 -10.83
C ASN A 84 14.68 -3.18 -10.19
N VAL A 85 15.79 -3.75 -9.68
CA VAL A 85 15.72 -5.01 -8.93
C VAL A 85 14.81 -4.82 -7.71
N LEU A 86 13.83 -5.71 -7.57
CA LEU A 86 12.96 -5.68 -6.40
C LEU A 86 13.75 -6.10 -5.16
N GLN A 87 13.42 -5.47 -4.04
CA GLN A 87 14.01 -5.74 -2.73
C GLN A 87 13.04 -6.55 -1.87
N VAL A 88 13.58 -7.30 -0.90
CA VAL A 88 12.75 -7.96 0.11
C VAL A 88 11.95 -6.90 0.86
N GLY A 89 10.64 -7.12 0.98
CA GLY A 89 9.69 -6.18 1.54
C GLY A 89 9.00 -5.29 0.51
N ASP A 90 9.47 -5.24 -0.74
CA ASP A 90 8.77 -4.49 -1.79
C ASP A 90 7.38 -5.07 -2.04
N ILE A 91 6.40 -4.17 -2.17
CA ILE A 91 5.03 -4.53 -2.55
C ILE A 91 4.79 -4.04 -3.97
N VAL A 92 4.52 -4.99 -4.86
CA VAL A 92 4.33 -4.75 -6.28
C VAL A 92 2.99 -5.31 -6.73
N LYS A 93 2.48 -4.78 -7.84
CA LYS A 93 1.28 -5.32 -8.47
C LYS A 93 1.70 -6.41 -9.44
N ASP A 94 1.09 -7.59 -9.31
CA ASP A 94 1.14 -8.60 -10.35
C ASP A 94 0.10 -8.24 -11.41
N ASP A 95 0.56 -7.85 -12.59
CA ASP A 95 -0.32 -7.45 -13.68
C ASP A 95 -1.08 -8.62 -14.31
N SER A 96 -0.63 -9.87 -14.11
CA SER A 96 -1.29 -11.04 -14.67
C SER A 96 -2.56 -11.42 -13.89
N THR A 97 -2.49 -11.36 -12.56
CA THR A 97 -3.62 -11.67 -11.66
C THR A 97 -4.35 -10.40 -11.20
N GLY A 98 -3.72 -9.24 -11.30
CA GLY A 98 -4.24 -7.96 -10.84
C GLY A 98 -4.13 -7.72 -9.33
N ILE A 99 -3.57 -8.66 -8.57
CA ILE A 99 -3.40 -8.55 -7.12
C ILE A 99 -2.08 -7.86 -6.75
N TRP A 100 -1.96 -7.48 -5.48
CA TRP A 100 -0.70 -6.98 -4.93
C TRP A 100 0.01 -8.10 -4.19
N VAL A 101 1.33 -8.19 -4.37
CA VAL A 101 2.17 -9.20 -3.76
C VAL A 101 3.37 -8.54 -3.07
N GLN A 102 3.83 -9.14 -1.98
CA GLN A 102 5.03 -8.73 -1.27
C GLN A 102 6.18 -9.68 -1.61
N VAL A 103 7.37 -9.12 -1.88
CA VAL A 103 8.61 -9.89 -2.03
C VAL A 103 9.06 -10.37 -0.65
N ASN A 104 9.08 -11.68 -0.45
CA ASN A 104 9.55 -12.27 0.80
C ASN A 104 11.02 -12.69 0.74
N GLU A 105 11.46 -13.14 -0.43
CA GLU A 105 12.78 -13.75 -0.61
C GLU A 105 13.33 -13.46 -2.00
N ILE A 106 14.65 -13.26 -2.07
CA ILE A 106 15.43 -13.32 -3.31
C ILE A 106 16.23 -14.62 -3.24
N SER A 107 15.71 -15.68 -3.85
CA SER A 107 16.27 -17.03 -3.73
C SER A 107 17.50 -17.24 -4.59
N GLU A 108 17.58 -16.57 -5.75
CA GLU A 108 18.69 -16.76 -6.68
C GLU A 108 18.89 -15.53 -7.57
N ILE A 109 20.15 -15.21 -7.86
CA ILE A 109 20.54 -14.24 -8.89
C ILE A 109 21.53 -14.93 -9.83
N ARG A 110 21.22 -14.99 -11.13
CA ARG A 110 22.14 -15.47 -12.16
C ARG A 110 22.44 -14.36 -13.15
N ARG A 111 23.68 -14.31 -13.62
CA ARG A 111 24.10 -13.45 -14.72
C ARG A 111 24.24 -14.30 -15.98
N GLN A 112 23.62 -13.86 -17.07
CA GLN A 112 23.75 -14.47 -18.39
C GLN A 112 24.05 -13.38 -19.39
N GLU A 113 25.30 -13.33 -19.87
CA GLU A 113 25.80 -12.33 -20.82
C GLU A 113 25.33 -10.89 -20.50
N ASN A 114 24.24 -10.47 -21.14
CA ASN A 114 23.67 -9.14 -21.11
C ASN A 114 22.48 -8.94 -20.15
N LYS A 115 22.11 -9.97 -19.39
CA LYS A 115 20.95 -9.97 -18.50
C LYS A 115 21.27 -10.55 -17.13
N TYR A 116 20.44 -10.18 -16.16
CA TYR A 116 20.32 -10.86 -14.89
C TYR A 116 18.96 -11.53 -14.80
N THR A 117 18.91 -12.74 -14.27
CA THR A 117 17.66 -13.40 -13.88
C THR A 117 17.63 -13.48 -12.36
N VAL A 118 16.53 -13.06 -11.76
CA VAL A 118 16.35 -13.10 -10.31
C VAL A 118 15.12 -13.90 -9.99
N THR A 119 15.27 -14.92 -9.15
CA THR A 119 14.17 -15.74 -8.66
C THR A 119 13.70 -15.21 -7.31
N TYR A 120 12.42 -14.89 -7.23
CA TYR A 120 11.76 -14.33 -6.07
C TYR A 120 10.71 -15.28 -5.52
N ARG A 121 10.47 -15.18 -4.21
CA ARG A 121 9.28 -15.71 -3.54
C ARG A 121 8.36 -14.56 -3.17
N PHE A 122 7.08 -14.69 -3.51
CA PHE A 122 6.06 -13.67 -3.28
C PHE A 122 4.89 -14.23 -2.48
N THR A 123 4.33 -13.42 -1.58
CA THR A 123 3.03 -13.71 -0.93
C THR A 123 2.00 -12.65 -1.31
N PRO A 124 0.75 -13.02 -1.59
CA PRO A 124 -0.34 -12.06 -1.75
C PRO A 124 -0.46 -11.13 -0.55
N VAL A 125 -0.62 -9.83 -0.79
CA VAL A 125 -0.89 -8.87 0.28
C VAL A 125 -2.31 -9.12 0.78
N THR A 126 -2.43 -9.53 2.04
CA THR A 126 -3.70 -9.81 2.68
C THR A 126 -4.59 -8.57 2.71
N GLU A 127 -5.78 -8.68 2.14
CA GLU A 127 -6.82 -7.67 2.29
C GLU A 127 -7.53 -7.84 3.64
N TRP A 128 -8.02 -6.75 4.21
CA TRP A 128 -8.82 -6.78 5.42
C TRP A 128 -10.17 -7.44 5.15
N SER A 129 -10.66 -8.21 6.12
CA SER A 129 -12.00 -8.77 6.04
C SER A 129 -13.06 -7.66 6.06
N GLN A 130 -14.24 -7.93 5.53
CA GLN A 130 -15.36 -6.98 5.62
C GLN A 130 -15.68 -6.61 7.08
N ALA A 131 -15.53 -7.55 8.01
CA ALA A 131 -15.76 -7.30 9.43
C ALA A 131 -14.75 -6.28 9.99
N ASP A 132 -13.45 -6.43 9.67
CA ASP A 132 -12.41 -5.50 10.13
C ASP A 132 -12.60 -4.10 9.53
N MET A 133 -12.99 -4.04 8.26
CA MET A 133 -13.33 -2.79 7.56
C MET A 133 -14.51 -2.06 8.22
N VAL A 134 -15.57 -2.80 8.59
CA VAL A 134 -16.75 -2.25 9.28
C VAL A 134 -16.37 -1.76 10.68
N ALA A 135 -15.58 -2.53 11.42
CA ALA A 135 -15.11 -2.14 12.75
C ALA A 135 -14.28 -0.84 12.72
N CYS A 136 -13.41 -0.70 11.72
CA CYS A 136 -12.64 0.52 11.48
C CYS A 136 -13.53 1.74 11.19
N LEU A 137 -14.52 1.59 10.30
CA LEU A 137 -15.49 2.65 10.02
C LEU A 137 -16.29 3.05 11.27
N ALA A 138 -16.75 2.08 12.06
CA ALA A 138 -17.51 2.36 13.28
C ALA A 138 -16.70 3.14 14.32
N GLN A 139 -15.40 2.82 14.48
CA GLN A 139 -14.51 3.58 15.36
C GLN A 139 -14.31 5.02 14.90
N SER A 140 -14.22 5.24 13.57
CA SER A 140 -14.14 6.61 13.03
C SER A 140 -15.44 7.40 13.17
N ALA A 141 -16.60 6.75 13.01
CA ALA A 141 -17.91 7.38 13.15
C ALA A 141 -18.22 7.80 14.60
N GLY A 142 -17.68 7.06 15.59
CA GLY A 142 -17.73 7.42 17.00
C GLY A 142 -17.05 8.75 17.35
N SER A 143 -16.24 9.31 16.42
CA SER A 143 -15.59 10.62 16.58
C SER A 143 -16.42 11.79 16.02
N TYR A 144 -17.55 11.53 15.32
CA TYR A 144 -18.34 12.57 14.63
C TYR A 144 -19.82 12.67 15.07
N MET A 145 -20.31 11.85 16.00
CA MET A 145 -21.66 12.00 16.55
C MET A 145 -21.64 12.64 17.95
N GLN A 146 -21.66 13.98 17.99
CA GLN A 146 -22.15 14.72 19.15
C GLN A 146 -23.61 15.11 18.89
N VAL A 147 -24.53 14.32 19.44
CA VAL A 147 -25.95 14.73 19.52
C VAL A 147 -26.09 15.58 20.78
N TYR A 148 -26.25 16.89 20.61
CA TYR A 148 -26.59 17.78 21.71
C TYR A 148 -28.07 17.64 22.04
N LYS A 149 -28.37 17.32 23.30
CA LYS A 149 -29.72 17.38 23.86
C LYS A 149 -30.14 18.85 23.92
N LYS A 150 -31.34 19.16 23.45
CA LYS A 150 -31.95 20.48 23.68
C LYS A 150 -32.24 20.57 25.18
N GLU A 151 -31.64 21.52 25.87
CA GLU A 151 -32.05 21.88 27.22
C GLU A 151 -33.37 22.66 27.12
N ASP A 152 -34.37 22.22 27.87
CA ASP A 152 -35.62 22.95 28.11
C ASP A 152 -35.43 23.95 29.26
#